data_AF-A0A4R8XTJ2-F1
#
_entry.id   AF-A0A4R8XTJ2-F1
#
_cell.length_a   1.000
_cell.length_b   1.000
_cell.length_c   1.000
_cell.angle_alpha   90.00
_cell.angle_beta   90.00
_cell.angle_gamma   90.00
#
_symmetry.space_group_name_H-M   'P 1'
#
loop_
_entity.id
_entity.type
_entity.pdbx_description
1 polymer ?
#
loop_
_entity_poly.entity_id
_entity_poly.type
_entity_poly.pdbx_seq_one_letter_code
_entity_poly.pdbx_strand_id
1 'polypeptide(L)'
;MRTHLGEFFRSLRSSLGGKPLPYVWVPEWHKSGHGLHAHFAVGRYIKRSLIDAAWGHGFVHIKLLADLPVGSGSLTEARRVAGYLSKYVAKTFTDLDARVLGLHRYDVAQGFKPEVLSLSGTTAGDVLAQASDLFSSAPVHQWSSTENEDWKGPPAVWAQWGR
;
A
#
# COMPACT_ATOMS: atom_id res chain seq x y z
N MET A 1 -18.96 3.88 -3.28
CA MET A 1 -17.87 3.00 -2.79
C MET A 1 -17.02 3.63 -1.69
N ARG A 2 -16.32 4.76 -1.90
CA ARG A 2 -15.47 5.36 -0.84
C ARG A 2 -16.24 5.65 0.45
N THR A 3 -17.50 6.09 0.36
CA THR A 3 -18.39 6.25 1.51
C THR A 3 -18.63 4.93 2.24
N HIS A 4 -19.01 3.86 1.52
CA HIS A 4 -19.23 2.52 2.10
C HIS A 4 -17.95 1.98 2.74
N LEU A 5 -16.78 2.20 2.14
CA LEU A 5 -15.51 1.81 2.78
C LEU A 5 -15.18 2.65 4.01
N GLY A 6 -15.50 3.94 3.99
CA GLY A 6 -15.40 4.79 5.17
C GLY A 6 -16.30 4.29 6.30
N GLU A 7 -17.53 3.90 6.01
CA GLU A 7 -18.47 3.30 6.97
C GLU A 7 -17.99 1.95 7.47
N PHE A 8 -17.50 1.08 6.58
CA PHE A 8 -16.88 -0.19 6.91
C PHE A 8 -15.75 -0.03 7.93
N PHE A 9 -14.76 0.84 7.66
CA PHE A 9 -13.65 1.03 8.58
C PHE A 9 -14.07 1.67 9.90
N ARG A 10 -15.08 2.56 9.90
CA ARG A 10 -15.64 3.12 11.15
C ARG A 10 -16.37 2.06 11.97
N SER A 11 -17.20 1.23 11.34
CA SER A 11 -17.93 0.13 11.96
C SER A 11 -16.97 -0.91 12.53
N LEU A 12 -15.97 -1.32 11.73
CA LEU A 12 -14.93 -2.25 12.16
C LEU A 12 -14.10 -1.69 13.32
N ARG A 13 -13.74 -0.41 13.29
CA ARG A 13 -13.04 0.23 14.42
C ARG A 13 -13.90 0.23 15.69
N SER A 14 -15.20 0.51 15.57
CA SER A 14 -16.13 0.49 16.70
C SER A 14 -16.22 -0.91 17.33
N SER A 15 -16.37 -1.96 16.52
CA SER A 15 -16.45 -3.35 17.01
C SER A 15 -15.14 -3.84 17.65
N LEU A 16 -14.02 -3.18 17.37
CA LEU A 16 -12.71 -3.42 17.98
C LEU A 16 -12.42 -2.53 19.21
N GLY A 17 -13.41 -1.81 19.73
CA GLY A 17 -13.28 -0.99 20.93
C GLY A 17 -12.83 0.46 20.68
N GLY A 18 -12.97 0.96 19.44
CA GLY A 18 -12.88 2.39 19.13
C GLY A 18 -11.47 2.99 19.05
N LYS A 19 -10.42 2.26 19.42
CA LYS A 19 -9.02 2.73 19.31
C LYS A 19 -8.62 2.97 17.85
N PRO A 20 -7.62 3.85 17.56
CA PRO A 20 -7.09 4.02 16.22
C PRO A 20 -6.72 2.67 15.57
N LEU A 21 -7.17 2.47 14.33
CA LEU A 21 -6.97 1.24 13.58
C LEU A 21 -6.13 1.53 12.33
N PRO A 22 -4.85 1.13 12.27
CA PRO A 22 -4.05 1.26 11.07
C PRO A 22 -4.60 0.33 9.96
N TYR A 23 -4.88 0.92 8.81
CA TYR A 23 -5.24 0.20 7.60
C TYR A 23 -4.73 0.91 6.35
N VAL A 24 -4.64 0.13 5.27
CA VAL A 24 -4.49 0.62 3.89
C VAL A 24 -5.49 -0.12 3.02
N TRP A 25 -6.08 0.54 2.02
CA TRP A 25 -6.93 -0.10 1.03
C TRP A 25 -6.73 0.44 -0.38
N VAL A 26 -7.02 -0.41 -1.37
CA VAL A 26 -6.82 -0.17 -2.81
C VAL A 26 -8.07 -0.62 -3.58
N PRO A 27 -8.67 0.24 -4.43
CA PRO A 27 -9.75 -0.16 -5.33
C PRO A 27 -9.24 -0.96 -6.52
N GLU A 28 -10.02 -1.94 -6.98
CA GLU A 28 -9.79 -2.65 -8.24
C GLU A 28 -11.14 -2.93 -8.93
N TRP A 29 -11.31 -2.53 -10.19
CA TRP A 29 -12.42 -3.04 -11.01
C TRP A 29 -12.14 -4.47 -11.45
N HIS A 30 -13.08 -5.39 -11.22
CA HIS A 30 -12.89 -6.76 -11.66
C HIS A 30 -12.99 -6.86 -13.18
N LYS A 31 -12.03 -7.55 -13.81
CA LYS A 31 -11.91 -7.68 -15.27
C LYS A 31 -13.15 -8.25 -15.98
N SER A 32 -14.01 -8.99 -15.28
CA SER A 32 -15.25 -9.56 -15.84
C SER A 32 -16.49 -8.70 -15.57
N GLY A 33 -16.34 -7.48 -15.05
CA GLY A 33 -17.46 -6.57 -14.78
C GLY A 33 -18.32 -6.93 -13.56
N HIS A 34 -17.96 -7.96 -12.78
CA HIS A 34 -18.72 -8.41 -11.60
C HIS A 34 -18.78 -7.39 -10.45
N GLY A 35 -18.02 -6.30 -10.55
CA GLY A 35 -18.07 -5.19 -9.61
C GLY A 35 -16.70 -4.67 -9.21
N LEU A 36 -16.73 -3.78 -8.22
CA LEU A 36 -15.57 -3.12 -7.66
C LEU A 36 -15.09 -3.86 -6.41
N HIS A 37 -13.82 -4.26 -6.41
CA HIS A 37 -13.14 -4.88 -5.28
C HIS A 37 -12.44 -3.83 -4.42
N ALA A 38 -12.42 -4.09 -3.11
CA ALA A 38 -11.63 -3.34 -2.14
C ALA A 38 -10.61 -4.29 -1.50
N HIS A 39 -9.35 -4.19 -1.90
CA HIS A 39 -8.26 -4.93 -1.26
C HIS A 39 -7.76 -4.12 -0.09
N PHE A 40 -7.76 -4.67 1.12
CA PHE A 40 -7.29 -3.96 2.30
C PHE A 40 -6.38 -4.81 3.17
N ALA A 41 -5.56 -4.13 3.96
CA ALA A 41 -4.75 -4.71 5.01
C ALA A 41 -4.93 -3.94 6.31
N VAL A 42 -4.78 -4.64 7.43
CA VAL A 42 -4.88 -4.11 8.79
C VAL A 42 -3.66 -4.55 9.61
N GLY A 43 -3.22 -3.70 10.54
CA GLY A 43 -2.01 -3.97 11.35
C GLY A 43 -2.20 -4.99 12.48
N ARG A 44 -3.27 -5.78 12.47
CA ARG A 44 -3.58 -6.77 13.51
C ARG A 44 -4.52 -7.85 12.98
N TYR A 45 -4.53 -9.00 13.66
CA TYR A 45 -5.56 -10.00 13.43
C TYR A 45 -6.95 -9.47 13.78
N ILE A 46 -7.91 -9.74 12.89
CA ILE A 46 -9.33 -9.45 13.06
C ILE A 46 -10.10 -10.71 12.68
N LYS A 47 -11.01 -11.14 13.55
CA LYS A 47 -11.89 -12.29 13.26
C LYS A 47 -12.75 -11.99 12.03
N ARG A 48 -12.85 -12.95 11.11
CA ARG A 48 -13.66 -12.82 9.89
C ARG A 48 -15.09 -12.36 10.17
N SER A 49 -15.73 -12.90 11.21
CA SER A 49 -17.11 -12.52 11.58
C SER A 49 -17.28 -11.02 11.85
N LEU A 50 -16.26 -10.34 12.38
CA LEU A 50 -16.30 -8.89 12.59
C LEU A 50 -16.16 -8.13 11.28
N ILE A 51 -15.39 -8.65 10.33
CA ILE A 51 -15.25 -8.07 8.98
C ILE A 51 -16.57 -8.21 8.23
N ASP A 52 -17.18 -9.40 8.25
CA ASP A 52 -18.47 -9.66 7.60
C ASP A 52 -19.57 -8.75 8.16
N ALA A 53 -19.67 -8.66 9.49
CA ALA A 53 -20.64 -7.80 10.16
C ALA A 53 -20.42 -6.31 9.89
N ALA A 54 -19.16 -5.86 9.80
CA ALA A 54 -18.86 -4.46 9.50
C ALA A 54 -19.07 -4.11 8.02
N TRP A 55 -18.87 -5.06 7.11
CA TRP A 55 -18.96 -4.81 5.67
C TRP A 55 -20.40 -4.76 5.18
N GLY A 56 -21.24 -5.73 5.56
CA GLY A 56 -22.66 -5.72 5.22
C GLY A 56 -23.00 -5.75 3.73
N HIS A 57 -22.02 -5.95 2.85
CA HIS A 57 -22.19 -5.94 1.40
C HIS A 57 -21.46 -7.13 0.74
N GLY A 58 -21.96 -7.62 -0.39
CA GLY A 58 -21.22 -8.55 -1.27
C GLY A 58 -20.50 -9.72 -0.57
N PHE A 59 -19.25 -9.98 -0.97
CA PHE A 59 -18.45 -11.10 -0.49
C PHE A 59 -17.16 -10.62 0.19
N VAL A 60 -16.77 -11.29 1.27
CA VAL A 60 -15.46 -11.12 1.91
C VAL A 60 -14.61 -12.34 1.61
N HIS A 61 -13.44 -12.11 1.04
CA HIS A 61 -12.42 -13.12 0.79
C HIS A 61 -11.14 -12.75 1.54
N ILE A 62 -10.66 -13.65 2.39
CA ILE A 62 -9.43 -13.47 3.17
C ILE A 62 -8.36 -14.39 2.59
N LYS A 63 -7.24 -13.79 2.20
CA LYS A 63 -6.05 -14.53 1.75
C LYS A 63 -4.99 -14.48 2.84
N LEU A 64 -4.52 -15.64 3.27
CA LEU A 64 -3.30 -15.74 4.06
C LEU A 64 -2.10 -15.49 3.14
N LEU A 65 -1.28 -14.50 3.48
CA LEU A 65 0.01 -14.29 2.83
C LEU A 65 1.06 -15.06 3.64
N ALA A 66 1.32 -16.30 3.21
CA ALA A 66 2.27 -17.22 3.85
C ALA A 66 3.69 -17.08 3.25
N ASP A 67 4.56 -18.04 3.61
CA ASP A 67 5.94 -18.19 3.10
C ASP A 67 6.90 -17.07 3.52
N LEU A 68 6.76 -16.62 4.77
CA LEU A 68 7.74 -15.74 5.40
C LEU A 68 8.83 -16.57 6.08
N PRO A 69 10.11 -16.15 6.01
CA PRO A 69 11.19 -16.80 6.75
C PRO A 69 10.88 -16.90 8.24
N VAL A 70 11.27 -18.02 8.87
CA VAL A 70 11.15 -18.20 10.32
C VAL A 70 11.85 -17.05 11.04
N GLY A 71 11.18 -16.46 12.03
CA GLY A 71 11.68 -15.27 12.74
C GLY A 71 11.37 -13.94 12.06
N SER A 72 10.57 -13.92 10.98
CA SER A 72 10.07 -12.67 10.40
C SER A 72 9.29 -11.87 11.43
N GLY A 73 9.65 -10.60 11.60
CA GLY A 73 8.93 -9.65 12.43
C GLY A 73 7.82 -8.92 11.66
N SER A 74 7.09 -8.08 12.41
CA SER A 74 5.97 -7.28 11.89
C SER A 74 6.33 -6.39 10.70
N LEU A 75 7.57 -5.89 10.62
CA LEU A 75 8.02 -5.07 9.50
C LEU A 75 8.11 -5.89 8.19
N THR A 76 8.65 -7.11 8.26
CA THR A 76 8.75 -8.01 7.10
C THR A 76 7.37 -8.46 6.64
N GLU A 77 6.47 -8.78 7.58
CA GLU A 77 5.06 -9.06 7.29
C GLU A 77 4.39 -7.88 6.58
N ALA A 78 4.57 -6.67 7.09
CA ALA A 78 4.02 -5.46 6.51
C ALA A 78 4.55 -5.20 5.09
N ARG A 79 5.86 -5.39 4.85
CA ARG A 79 6.45 -5.26 3.50
C ARG A 79 5.86 -6.27 2.51
N ARG A 80 5.70 -7.53 2.93
CA ARG A 80 5.07 -8.57 2.10
C ARG A 80 3.64 -8.23 1.71
N VAL A 81 2.86 -7.75 2.68
CA VAL A 81 1.47 -7.31 2.45
C VAL A 81 1.43 -6.07 1.57
N ALA A 82 2.30 -5.09 1.79
CA ALA A 82 2.39 -3.89 0.97
C ALA A 82 2.73 -4.24 -0.49
N GLY A 83 3.69 -5.13 -0.72
CA GLY A 83 4.02 -5.64 -2.06
C GLY A 83 2.83 -6.34 -2.73
N TYR A 84 2.06 -7.13 -1.98
CA TYR A 84 0.83 -7.74 -2.49
C TYR A 84 -0.22 -6.70 -2.91
N LEU A 85 -0.43 -5.65 -2.09
CA LEU A 85 -1.36 -4.57 -2.41
C LEU A 85 -0.90 -3.69 -3.58
N SER A 86 0.41 -3.46 -3.71
CA SER A 86 1.00 -2.69 -4.82
C SER A 86 0.66 -3.26 -6.19
N LYS A 87 0.41 -4.58 -6.29
CA LYS A 87 -0.13 -5.21 -7.51
C LYS A 87 -1.41 -4.53 -7.99
N TYR A 88 -2.32 -4.24 -7.07
CA TYR A 88 -3.62 -3.63 -7.39
C TYR A 88 -3.49 -2.14 -7.68
N VAL A 89 -2.56 -1.47 -7.00
CA VAL A 89 -2.20 -0.08 -7.33
C VAL A 89 -1.68 -0.02 -8.77
N ALA A 90 -0.76 -0.91 -9.14
CA ALA A 90 -0.18 -0.96 -10.49
C ALA A 90 -1.25 -1.19 -11.59
N LYS A 91 -2.25 -2.05 -11.34
CA LYS A 91 -3.35 -2.26 -12.30
C LYS A 91 -4.10 -0.97 -12.65
N THR A 92 -4.24 -0.04 -11.70
CA THR A 92 -4.89 1.25 -11.96
C THR A 92 -4.06 2.20 -12.82
N PHE A 93 -2.78 1.89 -13.08
CA PHE A 93 -1.96 2.63 -14.05
C PHE A 93 -2.10 2.07 -15.47
N THR A 94 -2.31 0.76 -15.60
CA THR A 94 -2.40 0.08 -16.91
C THR A 94 -3.79 0.12 -17.53
N ASP A 95 -4.83 0.25 -16.71
CA ASP A 95 -6.22 0.32 -17.14
C ASP A 95 -6.64 1.79 -17.29
N LEU A 96 -6.76 2.25 -18.54
CA LEU A 96 -7.12 3.63 -18.89
C LEU A 96 -8.56 3.99 -18.47
N ASP A 97 -9.47 3.01 -18.45
CA ASP A 97 -10.88 3.21 -18.07
C ASP A 97 -11.05 3.23 -16.54
N ALA A 98 -10.15 2.55 -15.80
CA ALA A 98 -10.10 2.61 -14.34
C ALA A 98 -9.38 3.86 -13.79
N ARG A 99 -8.75 4.67 -14.65
CA ARG A 99 -7.95 5.82 -14.25
C ARG A 99 -8.82 7.03 -13.93
N VAL A 100 -9.15 7.20 -12.64
CA VAL A 100 -9.74 8.46 -12.16
C VAL A 100 -8.63 9.46 -11.83
N LEU A 101 -8.45 10.48 -12.67
CA LEU A 101 -7.47 11.54 -12.45
C LEU A 101 -7.79 12.32 -11.16
N GLY A 102 -6.74 12.76 -10.45
CA GLY A 102 -6.86 13.58 -9.25
C GLY A 102 -7.28 12.85 -7.97
N LEU A 103 -7.58 11.55 -8.02
CA LEU A 103 -7.90 10.75 -6.84
C LEU A 103 -6.72 9.86 -6.42
N HIS A 104 -6.59 9.66 -5.10
CA HIS A 104 -5.61 8.73 -4.57
C HIS A 104 -5.92 7.29 -5.00
N ARG A 105 -4.90 6.55 -5.43
CA ARG A 105 -5.02 5.15 -5.85
C ARG A 105 -5.07 4.16 -4.68
N TYR A 106 -4.79 4.64 -3.48
CA TYR A 106 -4.94 3.93 -2.23
C TYR A 106 -5.30 4.94 -1.15
N ASP A 107 -5.90 4.47 -0.07
CA ASP A 107 -6.20 5.29 1.11
C ASP A 107 -5.68 4.58 2.35
N VAL A 108 -5.33 5.37 3.35
CA VAL A 108 -4.86 4.89 4.65
C VAL A 108 -5.74 5.43 5.76
N ALA A 109 -5.65 4.83 6.94
CA ALA A 109 -6.28 5.34 8.14
C ALA A 109 -5.83 6.78 8.43
N GLN A 110 -6.74 7.60 8.97
CA GLN A 110 -6.42 8.96 9.42
C GLN A 110 -5.30 8.91 10.47
N GLY A 111 -4.26 9.72 10.29
CA GLY A 111 -3.08 9.75 11.16
C GLY A 111 -2.02 8.69 10.84
N PHE A 112 -2.23 7.84 9.83
CA PHE A 112 -1.29 6.80 9.41
C PHE A 112 -0.73 7.03 7.99
N LYS A 113 -0.75 8.29 7.52
CA LYS A 113 -0.09 8.66 6.28
C LYS A 113 1.43 8.58 6.48
N PRO A 114 2.18 8.01 5.53
CA PRO A 114 3.64 8.11 5.56
C PRO A 114 4.07 9.57 5.66
N GLU A 115 5.08 9.83 6.47
CA GLU A 115 5.71 11.14 6.56
C GLU A 115 6.53 11.39 5.29
N VAL A 116 6.43 12.61 4.76
CA VAL A 116 7.25 13.05 3.63
C VAL A 116 8.49 13.72 4.21
N LEU A 117 9.65 13.12 3.96
CA LEU A 117 10.93 13.68 4.35
C LEU A 117 11.64 14.28 3.12
N SER A 118 12.24 15.45 3.30
CA SER A 118 13.10 16.07 2.30
C SER A 118 14.57 15.92 2.71
N LEU A 119 15.35 15.31 1.81
CA LEU A 119 16.81 15.18 1.92
C LEU A 119 17.45 15.96 0.77
N SER A 120 18.65 16.48 1.01
CA SER A 120 19.39 17.28 0.01
C SER A 120 20.87 16.89 0.00
N GLY A 121 21.47 16.89 -1.18
CA GLY A 121 22.89 16.59 -1.39
C GLY A 121 23.38 17.18 -2.72
N THR A 122 24.68 17.10 -2.97
CA THR A 122 25.27 17.61 -4.22
C THR A 122 25.10 16.63 -5.38
N THR A 123 24.86 15.35 -5.07
CA THR A 123 24.60 14.30 -6.03
C THR A 123 23.41 13.44 -5.60
N ALA A 124 22.82 12.68 -6.55
CA ALA A 124 21.82 11.67 -6.22
C ALA A 124 22.37 10.59 -5.29
N GLY A 125 23.66 10.25 -5.42
CA GLY A 125 24.36 9.31 -4.54
C GLY A 125 24.39 9.79 -3.09
N ASP A 126 24.65 11.07 -2.85
CA ASP A 126 24.67 11.66 -1.51
C ASP A 126 23.29 11.53 -0.83
N VAL A 127 22.21 11.77 -1.59
CA VAL A 127 20.85 11.67 -1.08
C VAL A 127 20.47 10.22 -0.80
N LEU A 128 20.87 9.28 -1.65
CA LEU A 128 20.66 7.85 -1.43
C LEU A 128 21.45 7.32 -0.23
N ALA A 129 22.66 7.81 0.01
CA ALA A 129 23.45 7.49 1.18
C ALA A 129 22.75 7.97 2.46
N GLN A 130 22.32 9.23 2.50
CA GLN A 130 21.53 9.77 3.62
C GLN A 130 20.26 8.97 3.88
N ALA A 131 19.52 8.60 2.82
CA ALA A 131 18.34 7.75 2.97
C ALA A 131 18.69 6.36 3.51
N SER A 132 19.81 5.78 3.07
CA SER A 132 20.29 4.47 3.53
C SER A 132 20.68 4.48 5.00
N ASP A 133 21.25 5.58 5.50
CA ASP A 133 21.54 5.77 6.91
C ASP A 133 20.26 5.78 7.76
N LEU A 134 19.22 6.50 7.30
CA LEU A 134 17.90 6.52 7.96
C LEU A 134 17.25 5.13 8.03
N PHE A 135 17.40 4.33 6.97
CA PHE A 135 16.90 2.96 6.93
C PHE A 135 17.88 1.93 7.50
N SER A 136 19.06 2.37 7.96
CA SER A 136 20.16 1.52 8.44
C SER A 136 20.47 0.34 7.53
N SER A 137 20.33 0.54 6.21
CA SER A 137 20.52 -0.50 5.19
C SER A 137 20.72 0.12 3.81
N ALA A 138 21.38 -0.61 2.92
CA ALA A 138 21.44 -0.25 1.50
C ALA A 138 20.11 -0.60 0.80
N PRO A 139 19.76 0.09 -0.31
CA PRO A 139 18.60 -0.27 -1.11
C PRO A 139 18.79 -1.67 -1.72
N VAL A 140 17.74 -2.49 -1.68
CA VAL A 140 17.71 -3.82 -2.33
C VAL A 140 17.33 -3.74 -3.80
N HIS A 141 16.62 -2.67 -4.18
CA HIS A 141 16.30 -2.32 -5.55
C HIS A 141 16.52 -0.85 -5.75
N GLN A 142 17.09 -0.51 -6.91
CA GLN A 142 17.26 0.86 -7.36
C GLN A 142 17.00 0.89 -8.86
N TRP A 143 16.40 1.98 -9.32
CA TRP A 143 16.20 2.29 -10.72
C TRP A 143 16.47 3.77 -10.92
N SER A 144 17.18 4.11 -12.00
CA SER A 144 17.35 5.48 -12.46
C SER A 144 16.71 5.69 -13.82
N SER A 145 16.19 6.90 -14.04
CA SER A 145 15.72 7.33 -15.35
C SER A 145 16.77 7.21 -16.45
N THR A 146 18.06 7.21 -16.11
CA THR A 146 19.17 7.03 -17.07
C THR A 146 19.22 5.62 -17.66
N GLU A 147 18.62 4.63 -17.00
CA GLU A 147 18.50 3.26 -17.51
C GLU A 147 17.45 3.13 -18.61
N ASN A 148 16.67 4.19 -18.87
CA ASN A 148 15.66 4.23 -19.92
C ASN A 148 16.01 5.32 -20.94
N GLU A 149 16.54 4.92 -22.10
CA GLU A 149 16.95 5.82 -23.18
C GLU A 149 15.81 6.71 -23.69
N ASP A 150 14.56 6.25 -23.57
CA ASP A 150 13.36 6.97 -24.03
C ASP A 150 12.79 7.93 -22.99
N TRP A 151 13.40 8.06 -21.80
CA TRP A 151 12.89 8.91 -20.73
C TRP A 151 12.83 10.40 -21.14
N LYS A 152 11.64 11.00 -21.09
CA LYS A 152 11.40 12.42 -21.42
C LYS A 152 11.14 13.32 -20.20
N GLY A 153 11.16 12.77 -18.99
CA GLY A 153 10.92 13.52 -17.75
C GLY A 153 12.21 14.09 -17.14
N PRO A 154 12.10 14.83 -16.02
CA PRO A 154 13.25 15.19 -15.20
C PRO A 154 14.02 13.95 -14.72
N PRO A 155 15.33 14.06 -14.42
CA PRO A 155 16.09 12.97 -13.82
C PRO A 155 15.41 12.45 -12.54
N ALA A 156 15.24 11.14 -12.45
CA ALA A 156 14.56 10.50 -11.35
C ALA A 156 15.31 9.25 -10.88
N VAL A 157 15.26 9.00 -9.58
CA VAL A 157 15.72 7.76 -8.97
C VAL A 157 14.58 7.21 -8.12
N TRP A 158 14.33 5.91 -8.26
CA TRP A 158 13.49 5.14 -7.36
C TRP A 158 14.38 4.13 -6.64
N ALA A 159 14.21 4.00 -5.33
CA ALA A 159 14.95 3.04 -4.53
C ALA A 159 14.03 2.44 -3.47
N GLN A 160 14.27 1.18 -3.13
CA GLN A 160 13.53 0.43 -2.11
C GLN A 160 14.50 -0.23 -1.14
N TRP A 161 14.20 -0.07 0.16
CA TRP A 161 14.92 -0.71 1.26
C TRP A 161 14.13 -1.87 1.85
N GLY A 162 14.82 -2.99 2.07
CA GLY A 162 14.25 -4.22 2.59
C GLY A 162 13.35 -4.97 1.60
N ARG A 163 13.17 -6.27 1.86
CA ARG A 163 12.35 -7.19 1.07
C ARG A 163 10.99 -7.44 1.71
#